data_AF-G5IIC8-F1
#
_entry.id   AF-G5IIC8-F1
#
_cell.length_a   1.000
_cell.length_b   1.000
_cell.length_c   1.000
_cell.angle_alpha   90.00
_cell.angle_beta   90.00
_cell.angle_gamma   90.00
#
_symmetry.space_group_name_H-M   'P 1'
#
loop_
_entity.id
_entity.type
_entity.pdbx_description
1 polymer ?
#
loop_
_entity_poly.entity_id
_entity_poly.type
_entity_poly.pdbx_seq_one_letter_code
_entity_poly.pdbx_strand_id
1 'polypeptide(L)'
;MKESKFRNSVTEEALIQYERYLKDGEKSRATVEKYLRDVRKFWDYLGEWGVQEFDKEQVLEYKRYLNEHYKTTSANSMLAAINSFFEYLGCEEYKVKLFKIQRVQFCEPEKELTEKEYGRLVQAAERKGDSRMSML
;
A
#
# COMPACT_ATOMS: atom_id res chain seq x y z
N MET A 1 -16.65 6.73 -25.94
CA MET A 1 -17.31 5.57 -25.32
C MET A 1 -16.28 4.49 -25.07
N LYS A 2 -15.90 4.26 -23.80
CA LYS A 2 -15.78 2.96 -23.13
C LYS A 2 -15.07 3.16 -21.77
N GLU A 3 -15.89 3.03 -20.73
CA GLU A 3 -15.58 2.37 -19.44
C GLU A 3 -14.56 3.04 -18.50
N SER A 4 -15.03 4.10 -17.82
CA SER A 4 -14.35 4.73 -16.68
C SER A 4 -14.64 4.05 -15.32
N LYS A 5 -15.03 2.78 -15.29
CA LYS A 5 -15.54 2.12 -14.06
C LYS A 5 -14.58 1.13 -13.38
N PHE A 6 -13.34 0.95 -13.86
CA PHE A 6 -12.40 -0.05 -13.32
C PHE A 6 -11.05 0.51 -12.86
N ARG A 7 -10.88 1.84 -12.84
CA ARG A 7 -9.58 2.47 -12.58
C ARG A 7 -9.21 2.63 -11.10
N ASN A 8 -10.17 2.41 -10.21
CA ASN A 8 -10.08 2.86 -8.81
C ASN A 8 -10.21 1.71 -7.80
N SER A 9 -9.93 0.48 -8.21
CA SER A 9 -9.91 -0.68 -7.31
C SER A 9 -8.54 -1.36 -7.37
N VAL A 10 -8.13 -1.99 -6.27
CA VAL A 10 -6.91 -2.81 -6.23
C VAL A 10 -7.33 -4.26 -6.40
N THR A 11 -6.98 -4.88 -7.52
CA THR A 11 -7.19 -6.32 -7.76
C THR A 11 -5.85 -7.06 -7.74
N GLU A 12 -5.88 -8.37 -7.55
CA GLU A 12 -4.65 -9.18 -7.57
C GLU A 12 -3.99 -9.14 -8.96
N GLU A 13 -4.78 -9.11 -10.04
CA GLU A 13 -4.27 -8.94 -11.40
C GLU A 13 -3.54 -7.60 -11.55
N ALA A 14 -4.10 -6.51 -11.01
CA ALA A 14 -3.45 -5.20 -11.05
C ALA A 14 -2.12 -5.20 -10.27
N LEU A 15 -2.04 -5.90 -9.15
CA LEU A 15 -0.80 -6.05 -8.38
C LEU A 15 0.25 -6.88 -9.11
N ILE A 16 -0.13 -7.97 -9.78
CA ILE A 16 0.79 -8.79 -10.59
C ILE A 16 1.36 -7.97 -11.75
N GLN A 17 0.54 -7.19 -12.44
CA GLN A 17 1.01 -6.33 -13.53
C GLN A 17 1.86 -5.17 -13.02
N TYR A 18 1.50 -4.60 -11.86
CA TYR A 18 2.32 -3.58 -11.22
C TYR A 18 3.68 -4.11 -10.76
N GLU A 19 3.75 -5.35 -10.26
CA GLU A 19 5.01 -6.00 -9.92
C GLU A 19 5.94 -6.08 -11.13
N ARG A 20 5.41 -6.51 -12.29
CA ARG A 20 6.16 -6.56 -13.56
C ARG A 20 6.65 -5.17 -13.96
N TYR A 21 5.76 -4.18 -13.92
CA TYR A 21 6.11 -2.79 -14.20
C TYR A 21 7.26 -2.28 -13.31
N LEU A 22 7.26 -2.59 -12.00
CA LEU A 22 8.34 -2.19 -11.11
C LEU A 22 9.67 -2.91 -11.43
N LYS A 23 9.61 -4.19 -11.81
CA LYS A 23 10.80 -4.97 -12.22
C LYS A 23 11.39 -4.45 -13.53
N ASP A 24 10.54 -4.14 -14.50
CA ASP A 24 10.94 -3.57 -15.79
C ASP A 24 11.54 -2.16 -15.61
N GLY A 25 11.06 -1.41 -14.62
CA GLY A 25 11.64 -0.15 -14.15
C GLY A 25 12.88 -0.31 -13.25
N GLU A 26 13.51 -1.48 -13.25
CA GLU A 26 14.74 -1.81 -12.54
C GLU A 26 14.70 -1.56 -11.02
N LYS A 27 13.51 -1.62 -10.40
CA LYS A 27 13.41 -1.53 -8.94
C LYS A 27 14.01 -2.79 -8.30
N SER A 28 14.78 -2.59 -7.23
CA SER A 28 15.30 -3.69 -6.45
C SER A 28 14.18 -4.58 -5.91
N ARG A 29 14.44 -5.89 -5.76
CA ARG A 29 13.49 -6.85 -5.19
C ARG A 29 12.89 -6.35 -3.86
N ALA A 30 13.72 -5.81 -2.96
CA ALA A 30 13.27 -5.27 -1.69
C ALA A 30 12.30 -4.09 -1.85
N THR A 31 12.54 -3.21 -2.84
CA THR A 31 11.62 -2.10 -3.14
C THR A 31 10.30 -2.61 -3.73
N VAL A 32 10.35 -3.59 -4.63
CA VAL A 32 9.16 -4.22 -5.24
C VAL A 32 8.27 -4.84 -4.15
N GLU A 33 8.82 -5.73 -3.33
CA GLU A 33 8.09 -6.41 -2.25
C GLU A 33 7.48 -5.40 -1.27
N LYS A 34 8.25 -4.38 -0.89
CA LYS A 34 7.75 -3.30 -0.04
C LYS A 34 6.58 -2.55 -0.68
N TYR A 35 6.69 -2.18 -1.95
CA TYR A 35 5.65 -1.40 -2.63
C TYR A 35 4.35 -2.19 -2.73
N LEU A 36 4.41 -3.46 -3.14
CA LEU A 36 3.24 -4.34 -3.19
C LEU A 36 2.57 -4.48 -1.82
N ARG A 37 3.38 -4.67 -0.75
CA ARG A 37 2.87 -4.75 0.62
C ARG A 37 2.15 -3.48 1.05
N ASP A 38 2.74 -2.31 0.78
CA ASP A 38 2.18 -1.03 1.20
C ASP A 38 0.88 -0.70 0.42
N VAL A 39 0.80 -1.10 -0.86
CA VAL A 39 -0.44 -0.99 -1.66
C VAL A 39 -1.52 -1.95 -1.14
N ARG A 40 -1.17 -3.21 -0.83
CA ARG A 40 -2.10 -4.17 -0.21
C ARG A 40 -2.65 -3.63 1.11
N LYS A 41 -1.79 -3.07 1.96
CA LYS A 41 -2.20 -2.48 3.23
C LYS A 41 -3.16 -1.30 3.08
N PHE A 42 -2.99 -0.48 2.04
CA PHE A 42 -3.97 0.54 1.71
C PHE A 42 -5.31 -0.06 1.31
N TRP A 43 -5.30 -1.12 0.49
CA TRP A 43 -6.53 -1.80 0.09
C TRP A 43 -7.24 -2.50 1.25
N ASP A 44 -6.50 -3.19 2.11
CA ASP A 44 -7.04 -3.82 3.32
C ASP A 44 -7.69 -2.78 4.23
N TYR A 45 -7.05 -1.62 4.42
CA TYR A 45 -7.62 -0.50 5.16
C TYR A 45 -8.98 -0.10 4.56
N LEU A 46 -9.09 0.09 3.24
CA LEU A 46 -10.37 0.43 2.61
C LEU A 46 -11.44 -0.67 2.80
N GLY A 47 -11.03 -1.93 2.70
CA GLY A 47 -11.89 -3.09 2.92
C GLY A 47 -12.49 -3.15 4.32
N GLU A 48 -11.75 -2.71 5.35
CA GLU A 48 -12.28 -2.60 6.73
C GLU A 48 -13.46 -1.61 6.84
N TRP A 49 -13.51 -0.61 5.96
CA TRP A 49 -14.59 0.38 5.89
C TRP A 49 -15.67 0.03 4.84
N GLY A 50 -15.58 -1.15 4.21
CA GLY A 50 -16.52 -1.60 3.17
C GLY A 50 -16.39 -0.83 1.85
N VAL A 51 -15.27 -0.13 1.64
CA VAL A 51 -15.00 0.66 0.44
C VAL A 51 -14.49 -0.24 -0.68
N GLN A 52 -15.19 -0.24 -1.81
CA GLN A 52 -14.86 -1.08 -2.98
C GLN A 52 -14.13 -0.33 -4.10
N GLU A 53 -14.05 0.99 -4.00
CA GLU A 53 -13.35 1.86 -4.94
C GLU A 53 -12.76 3.04 -4.16
N PHE A 54 -11.55 3.48 -4.50
CA PHE A 54 -10.93 4.65 -3.89
C PHE A 54 -11.14 5.91 -4.71
N ASP A 55 -11.33 7.02 -4.01
CA ASP A 55 -11.25 8.37 -4.54
C ASP A 55 -10.27 9.21 -3.70
N LYS A 56 -10.26 10.52 -3.95
CA LYS A 56 -9.31 11.42 -3.28
C LYS A 56 -9.50 11.47 -1.76
N GLU A 57 -10.73 11.38 -1.30
CA GLU A 57 -11.12 11.49 0.10
C GLU A 57 -10.58 10.29 0.90
N GLN A 58 -10.75 9.06 0.42
CA GLN A 58 -10.25 7.89 1.16
C GLN A 58 -8.72 7.82 1.16
N VAL A 59 -8.04 8.33 0.11
CA VAL A 59 -6.58 8.47 0.14
C VAL A 59 -6.14 9.51 1.19
N LEU A 60 -6.88 10.61 1.34
CA LEU A 60 -6.61 11.61 2.37
C LEU A 60 -6.90 11.08 3.79
N GLU A 61 -7.95 10.28 3.96
CA GLU A 61 -8.25 9.57 5.21
C GLU A 61 -7.14 8.60 5.57
N TYR A 62 -6.73 7.74 4.64
CA TYR A 62 -5.62 6.84 4.88
C TYR A 62 -4.32 7.58 5.19
N LYS A 63 -4.06 8.71 4.52
CA LYS A 63 -2.93 9.58 4.88
C LYS A 63 -3.03 10.08 6.33
N ARG A 64 -4.20 10.49 6.81
CA ARG A 64 -4.38 10.91 8.22
C ARG A 64 -4.12 9.74 9.17
N TYR A 65 -4.68 8.58 8.89
CA TYR A 65 -4.41 7.34 9.62
C TYR A 65 -2.89 7.05 9.68
N LEU A 66 -2.17 7.16 8.56
CA LEU A 66 -0.73 6.93 8.54
C LEU A 66 0.04 7.91 9.45
N ASN A 67 -0.41 9.16 9.55
CA ASN A 67 0.22 10.17 10.41
C ASN A 67 0.01 9.88 11.91
N GLU A 68 -1.13 9.31 12.27
CA GLU A 68 -1.48 9.00 13.66
C GLU A 68 -0.83 7.71 14.15
N HIS A 69 -0.57 6.76 13.25
CA HIS A 69 -0.13 5.41 13.61
C HIS A 69 1.32 5.06 13.25
N TYR A 70 2.00 5.86 12.42
CA TYR A 70 3.36 5.56 11.95
C TYR A 70 4.30 6.75 12.09
N LYS A 71 5.62 6.47 12.18
CA LYS A 71 6.65 7.51 12.04
C LYS A 71 6.49 8.20 10.67
N THR A 72 6.73 9.51 10.61
CA THR A 72 6.61 10.30 9.37
C THR A 72 7.43 9.73 8.21
N THR A 73 8.61 9.17 8.48
CA THR A 73 9.45 8.51 7.48
C THR A 73 8.79 7.26 6.90
N SER A 74 8.19 6.42 7.76
CA SER A 74 7.44 5.24 7.35
C SER A 74 6.18 5.63 6.57
N ALA A 75 5.40 6.60 7.07
CA ALA A 75 4.22 7.12 6.39
C ALA A 75 4.56 7.67 4.99
N ASN A 76 5.63 8.45 4.86
CA ASN A 76 6.09 8.94 3.56
C ASN A 76 6.50 7.80 2.62
N SER A 77 7.14 6.77 3.13
CA SER A 77 7.55 5.62 2.34
C SER A 77 6.35 4.80 1.84
N MET A 78 5.29 4.69 2.65
CA MET A 78 4.03 4.03 2.26
C MET A 78 3.27 4.87 1.23
N LEU A 79 3.14 6.19 1.45
CA LEU A 79 2.51 7.11 0.50
C LEU A 79 3.26 7.14 -0.85
N ALA A 80 4.59 7.01 -0.84
CA ALA A 80 5.37 6.91 -2.08
C ALA A 80 5.01 5.65 -2.89
N ALA A 81 4.85 4.50 -2.23
CA ALA A 81 4.43 3.26 -2.87
C ALA A 81 3.02 3.38 -3.48
N ILE A 82 2.09 4.00 -2.76
CA ILE A 82 0.70 4.20 -3.19
C ILE A 82 0.62 5.20 -4.35
N ASN A 83 1.33 6.33 -4.27
CA ASN A 83 1.40 7.30 -5.36
C ASN A 83 2.00 6.69 -6.64
N SER A 84 3.03 5.85 -6.50
CA SER A 84 3.63 5.11 -7.61
C SER A 84 2.63 4.13 -8.24
N PHE A 85 1.78 3.50 -7.44
CA PHE A 85 0.72 2.63 -7.95
C PHE A 85 -0.38 3.42 -8.68
N PHE A 86 -0.76 4.59 -8.18
CA PHE A 86 -1.72 5.46 -8.87
C PHE A 86 -1.18 5.98 -10.20
N GLU A 87 0.11 6.29 -10.27
CA GLU A 87 0.77 6.64 -11.53
C GLU A 87 0.73 5.48 -12.53
N TYR A 88 0.99 4.26 -12.07
CA TYR A 88 0.85 3.05 -12.90
C TYR A 88 -0.58 2.83 -13.42
N LEU A 89 -1.60 3.07 -12.59
CA LEU A 89 -3.01 2.97 -13.00
C LEU A 89 -3.48 4.14 -13.89
N GLY A 90 -2.68 5.19 -14.04
CA GLY A 90 -3.07 6.43 -14.72
C GLY A 90 -4.08 7.27 -13.95
N CYS A 91 -4.11 7.13 -12.61
CA CYS A 91 -5.03 7.81 -11.70
C CYS A 91 -4.30 8.85 -10.84
N GLU A 92 -3.48 9.68 -11.48
CA GLU A 92 -2.61 10.65 -10.81
C GLU A 92 -3.37 11.70 -9.99
N GLU A 93 -4.64 11.95 -10.32
CA GLU A 93 -5.54 12.83 -9.57
C GLU A 93 -5.68 12.41 -8.10
N TYR A 94 -5.49 11.13 -7.78
CA TYR A 94 -5.59 10.62 -6.41
C TYR A 94 -4.28 10.74 -5.62
N LYS A 95 -3.13 11.01 -6.27
CA LYS A 95 -1.82 11.16 -5.61
C LYS A 95 -1.83 12.24 -4.53
N VAL A 96 -1.34 11.93 -3.34
CA VAL A 96 -1.25 12.88 -2.22
C VAL A 96 0.17 13.33 -1.98
N LYS A 97 0.34 14.56 -1.51
CA LYS A 97 1.65 15.07 -1.10
C LYS A 97 2.17 14.26 0.09
N LEU A 98 3.47 14.00 0.11
CA LEU A 98 4.15 13.46 1.29
C LEU A 98 4.16 14.48 2.43
N PHE A 99 4.34 14.01 3.67
CA PHE A 99 4.57 14.87 4.82
C PHE A 99 5.91 15.60 4.69
N LYS A 100 5.91 16.90 5.03
CA LYS A 100 7.15 17.67 5.10
C LYS A 100 7.92 17.24 6.34
N ILE A 101 9.12 16.70 6.14
CA ILE A 101 10.06 16.43 7.23
C ILE A 101 10.94 17.66 7.40
N GLN A 102 10.85 18.34 8.53
CA GLN A 102 11.88 19.29 8.93
C GLN A 102 13.06 18.47 9.45
N ARG A 103 14.22 18.57 8.79
CA ARG A 103 15.44 17.89 9.25
C ARG A 103 15.92 18.56 10.53
N VAL A 104 15.52 18.01 11.68
CA VAL A 104 16.24 18.26 12.93
C VAL A 104 17.50 17.39 12.87
N GLN A 105 18.68 17.97 13.11
CA GLN A 105 20.00 17.32 13.05
C GLN A 105 20.22 16.24 14.15
N PHE A 106 19.16 15.63 14.68
CA PHE A 106 19.27 14.56 15.66
C PHE A 106 18.94 13.23 15.00
N CYS A 107 19.98 12.41 14.85
CA CYS A 107 19.87 10.98 14.61
C CYS A 107 19.13 10.35 15.81
N GLU A 108 17.83 10.12 15.69
CA GLU A 108 17.18 9.11 16.51
C GLU A 108 17.46 7.74 15.90
N PRO A 109 18.11 6.82 16.64
CA PRO A 109 18.25 5.45 16.19
C PRO A 109 16.88 4.76 16.19
N GLU A 110 16.67 3.94 15.18
CA GLU A 110 15.91 2.69 15.24
C GLU A 110 14.45 2.78 15.71
N LYS A 111 13.54 2.80 14.74
CA LYS A 111 12.54 1.72 14.69
C LYS A 111 12.54 1.21 13.27
N GLU A 112 13.54 0.39 12.96
CA GLU A 112 13.35 -0.65 11.97
C GLU A 112 12.07 -1.36 12.38
N LEU A 113 11.04 -1.24 11.56
CA LEU A 113 9.93 -2.18 11.57
C LEU A 113 10.49 -3.50 11.01
N THR A 114 11.35 -4.12 11.80
CA THR A 114 11.76 -5.51 11.69
C THR A 114 10.49 -6.34 11.82
N GLU A 115 10.08 -6.99 10.73
CA GLU A 115 9.62 -8.38 10.62
C GLU A 115 8.55 -8.95 11.59
N LYS A 116 8.39 -8.45 12.82
CA LYS A 116 7.46 -8.91 13.86
C LYS A 116 6.04 -8.34 13.76
N GLU A 117 5.85 -7.17 13.14
CA GLU A 117 4.50 -6.68 12.81
C GLU A 117 3.98 -7.29 11.50
N TYR A 118 4.88 -7.83 10.67
CA TYR A 118 4.58 -8.47 9.39
C TYR A 118 3.85 -9.81 9.55
N GLY A 119 4.20 -10.61 10.58
CA GLY A 119 3.58 -11.92 10.80
C GLY A 119 2.10 -11.89 11.21
N ARG A 120 1.60 -10.80 11.82
CA ARG A 120 0.21 -10.75 12.32
C ARG A 120 -0.79 -10.34 11.24
N LEU A 121 -0.39 -9.49 10.29
CA LEU A 121 -1.26 -9.06 9.19
C LEU A 121 -1.41 -10.15 8.13
N VAL A 122 -0.34 -10.89 7.83
CA VAL A 122 -0.39 -12.02 6.88
C VAL A 122 -1.22 -13.18 7.43
N GLN A 123 -1.13 -13.49 8.73
CA GLN A 123 -1.97 -14.52 9.37
C GLN A 123 -3.46 -14.17 9.42
N ALA A 124 -3.82 -12.89 9.34
CA ALA A 124 -5.22 -12.47 9.28
C ALA A 124 -5.83 -12.67 7.89
N ALA A 125 -5.03 -12.53 6.82
CA ALA A 125 -5.45 -12.77 5.45
C ALA A 125 -5.63 -14.27 5.12
N GLU A 126 -4.81 -15.14 5.71
CA GLU A 126 -4.96 -16.60 5.54
C GLU A 126 -6.22 -17.19 6.19
N ARG A 127 -6.89 -16.46 7.08
CA ARG A 127 -8.11 -16.95 7.77
C ARG A 127 -9.42 -16.65 7.06
N LYS A 128 -9.40 -15.93 5.92
CA LYS A 128 -10.62 -15.51 5.22
C LYS A 128 -10.77 -16.10 3.81
N GLY A 129 -10.07 -17.20 3.52
CA GLY A 129 -10.14 -17.93 2.25
C GLY A 129 -10.18 -19.45 2.46
N ASP A 130 -11.40 -19.95 2.60
CA ASP A 130 -11.82 -21.33 2.28
C ASP A 130 -11.41 -22.50 3.19
N SER A 131 -12.41 -22.92 3.96
CA SER A 131 -12.57 -24.26 4.51
C SER A 131 -12.65 -25.30 3.38
N ARG A 132 -11.56 -26.00 3.04
CA ARG A 132 -11.61 -27.42 2.61
C ARG A 132 -10.23 -28.04 2.35
N MET A 133 -10.03 -29.20 2.98
CA MET A 133 -9.18 -30.33 2.55
C MET A 133 -7.67 -30.12 2.38
N SER A 134 -6.91 -30.66 3.33
CA SER A 134 -6.22 -31.93 3.08
C SER A 134 -5.93 -32.63 4.40
N MET A 135 -6.74 -33.65 4.71
CA MET A 135 -6.20 -34.85 5.34
C MET A 135 -5.20 -35.44 4.35
N LEU A 136 -3.95 -35.59 4.77
CA LEU A 136 -3.12 -36.79 4.66
C LEU A 136 -1.78 -36.52 5.36
#